data_AF-A0A950ATM6-F1
#
_entry.id   AF-A0A950ATM6-F1
#
_cell.length_a   1.000
_cell.length_b   1.000
_cell.length_c   1.000
_cell.angle_alpha   90.00
_cell.angle_beta   90.00
_cell.angle_gamma   90.00
#
_symmetry.space_group_name_H-M   'P 1'
#
loop_
_entity.id
_entity.type
_entity.pdbx_description
1 polymer ?
#
loop_
_entity_poly.entity_id
_entity_poly.type
_entity_poly.pdbx_seq_one_letter_code
_entity_poly.pdbx_strand_id
1 'polypeptide(L)'
;MATVHTDEWQGYDCLPKMGRDHATVCHAAGEWARDDDGDGIREVHNKTLEGLWTGLRNFLRPFRGVNKKDLYQYVAIFEWG
;
A
#
# COMPACT_ATOMS: atom_id res chain seq x y z
N MET A 1 8.62 10.32 18.23
CA MET A 1 7.48 9.58 17.64
C MET A 1 8.00 8.76 16.46
N ALA A 2 7.33 7.69 16.08
CA ALA A 2 7.75 6.89 14.92
C ALA A 2 6.92 7.30 13.70
N THR A 3 7.59 7.72 12.63
CA THR A 3 6.98 8.02 11.33
C THR A 3 6.75 6.72 10.56
N VAL A 4 5.58 6.60 9.95
CA VAL A 4 5.21 5.50 9.07
C VAL A 4 5.23 6.00 7.63
N HIS A 5 5.94 5.28 6.77
CA HIS A 5 6.03 5.56 5.33
C HIS A 5 5.29 4.47 4.56
N THR A 6 4.11 4.80 4.01
CA THR A 6 3.19 3.88 3.33
C THR A 6 2.48 4.59 2.16
N ASP A 7 1.53 3.96 1.44
CA ASP A 7 0.67 4.70 0.49
C ASP A 7 -0.37 5.56 1.18
N GLU A 8 -1.01 6.38 0.35
CA GLU A 8 -2.29 7.03 0.57
C GLU A 8 -3.48 6.06 0.75
N TRP A 9 -3.25 4.76 1.06
CA TRP A 9 -4.34 3.84 1.30
C TRP A 9 -5.05 4.17 2.62
N GLN A 10 -6.37 4.31 2.56
CA GLN A 10 -7.25 4.71 3.68
C GLN A 10 -7.14 3.79 4.92
N GLY A 11 -6.59 2.59 4.78
CA GLY A 11 -6.30 1.71 5.92
C GLY A 11 -5.36 2.33 6.96
N TYR A 12 -4.60 3.36 6.57
CA TYR A 12 -3.66 4.09 7.42
C TYR A 12 -4.25 5.35 8.07
N ASP A 13 -5.52 5.71 7.82
CA ASP A 13 -6.17 6.91 8.37
C ASP A 13 -6.24 6.92 9.91
N CYS A 14 -6.06 5.76 10.55
CA CYS A 14 -6.05 5.63 12.01
C CYS A 14 -4.69 5.96 12.65
N LEU A 15 -3.60 6.07 11.88
CA LEU A 15 -2.24 6.29 12.41
C LEU A 15 -2.12 7.54 13.32
N PRO A 16 -2.69 8.71 12.97
CA PRO A 16 -2.61 9.88 13.85
C PRO A 16 -3.29 9.65 15.20
N LYS A 17 -4.39 8.89 15.22
CA LYS A 17 -5.11 8.53 16.46
C LYS A 17 -4.29 7.59 17.35
N MET A 18 -3.32 6.88 16.78
CA MET A 18 -2.39 5.99 17.47
C MET A 18 -1.07 6.69 17.87
N GLY A 19 -0.95 8.00 17.64
CA GLY A 19 0.27 8.76 17.95
C GLY A 19 1.44 8.45 17.00
N ARG A 20 1.13 8.08 15.75
CA ARG A 20 2.11 7.82 14.69
C ARG A 20 1.92 8.85 13.58
N ASP A 21 3.03 9.46 13.17
CA ASP A 21 3.04 10.33 12.00
C ASP A 21 2.96 9.47 10.75
N HIS A 22 2.28 9.97 9.72
CA HIS A 22 2.12 9.27 8.44
C HIS A 22 2.64 10.17 7.32
N ALA A 23 3.64 9.67 6.59
CA ALA A 23 4.19 10.34 5.43
C ALA A 23 4.02 9.43 4.20
N THR A 24 3.49 9.99 3.13
CA THR A 24 3.18 9.26 1.88
C THR A 24 3.61 10.06 0.66
N VAL A 25 3.57 9.48 -0.54
CA VAL A 25 3.77 10.20 -1.81
C VAL A 25 2.49 10.13 -2.63
N CYS A 26 2.12 11.24 -3.26
CA CYS A 26 0.96 11.29 -4.16
C CYS A 26 1.36 11.05 -5.62
N HIS A 27 1.21 9.81 -6.09
CA HIS A 27 1.54 9.44 -7.48
C HIS A 27 0.66 10.17 -8.50
N ALA A 28 -0.58 10.51 -8.15
CA ALA A 28 -1.47 11.30 -8.99
C ALA A 28 -0.96 12.74 -9.17
N ALA A 29 -0.21 13.27 -8.20
CA ALA A 29 0.49 14.55 -8.28
C ALA A 29 1.88 14.43 -8.95
N GLY A 30 2.27 13.24 -9.41
CA GLY A 30 3.59 13.01 -10.01
C GLY A 30 4.72 12.88 -8.98
N GLU A 31 4.40 12.70 -7.71
CA GLU A 31 5.39 12.45 -6.66
C GLU A 31 5.80 10.98 -6.67
N TRP A 32 7.11 10.72 -6.63
CA TRP A 32 7.65 9.35 -6.59
C TRP A 32 8.53 9.10 -5.37
N ALA A 33 9.15 10.15 -4.85
CA ALA A 33 9.92 10.14 -3.62
C ALA A 33 10.04 11.58 -3.09
N ARG A 34 9.91 11.79 -1.78
CA ARG A 34 10.01 13.11 -1.14
C ARG A 34 11.21 13.18 -0.20
N ASP A 35 11.85 14.34 -0.22
CA ASP A 35 12.90 14.81 0.66
C ASP A 35 12.32 16.04 1.37
N ASP A 36 11.80 15.83 2.58
CA ASP A 36 11.03 16.84 3.30
C ASP A 36 11.92 17.79 4.11
N ASP A 37 13.18 17.41 4.42
CA ASP A 37 14.13 18.22 5.18
C ASP A 37 15.25 18.85 4.32
N GLY A 38 15.36 18.46 3.05
CA GLY A 38 16.28 19.02 2.08
C GLY A 38 17.72 18.55 2.24
N ASP A 39 17.96 17.43 2.93
CA ASP A 39 19.30 16.88 3.14
C ASP A 39 19.83 16.09 1.92
N GLY A 40 18.98 15.89 0.89
CA GLY A 40 19.28 15.14 -0.32
C GLY A 40 18.91 13.65 -0.25
N ILE A 41 18.38 13.18 0.88
CA ILE A 41 17.87 11.82 1.10
C ILE A 41 16.35 11.85 0.94
N ARG A 42 15.83 11.03 0.03
CA ARG A 42 14.38 10.90 -0.17
C ARG A 42 13.83 9.80 0.71
N GLU A 43 13.45 10.15 1.93
CA GLU A 43 13.02 9.23 2.98
C GLU A 43 11.63 8.64 2.72
N VAL A 44 10.76 9.38 2.03
CA VAL A 44 9.39 8.94 1.72
C VAL A 44 9.33 8.41 0.30
N HIS A 45 9.08 7.10 0.15
CA HIS A 45 8.87 6.45 -1.14
C HIS A 45 7.81 5.37 -1.02
N ASN A 46 6.94 5.25 -2.02
CA ASN A 46 6.05 4.10 -2.16
C ASN A 46 5.77 3.79 -3.64
N LYS A 47 5.09 2.66 -3.91
CA LYS A 47 4.67 2.16 -5.22
C LYS A 47 3.15 2.06 -5.39
N THR A 48 2.34 2.50 -4.42
CA THR A 48 0.86 2.44 -4.45
C THR A 48 0.31 1.02 -4.57
N LEU A 49 1.05 0.02 -4.07
CA LEU A 49 0.66 -1.39 -4.20
C LEU A 49 0.10 -1.98 -2.89
N GLU A 50 0.19 -1.30 -1.75
CA GLU A 50 -0.17 -1.91 -0.47
C GLU A 50 -1.68 -2.14 -0.36
N GLY A 51 -2.47 -1.17 -0.81
CA GLY A 51 -3.92 -1.31 -0.99
C GLY A 51 -4.25 -2.49 -1.91
N LEU A 52 -3.63 -2.53 -3.10
CA LEU A 52 -3.84 -3.59 -4.11
C LEU A 52 -3.61 -4.98 -3.52
N TRP A 53 -2.47 -5.18 -2.85
CA TRP A 53 -2.13 -6.47 -2.24
C TRP A 53 -3.07 -6.84 -1.10
N THR A 54 -3.52 -5.87 -0.31
CA THR A 54 -4.50 -6.10 0.74
C THR A 54 -5.85 -6.55 0.17
N GLY A 55 -6.32 -5.88 -0.88
CA GLY A 55 -7.53 -6.25 -1.61
C GLY A 55 -7.42 -7.66 -2.19
N LEU A 56 -6.34 -7.95 -2.93
CA LEU A 56 -6.10 -9.26 -3.54
C LEU A 56 -6.06 -10.36 -2.47
N ARG A 57 -5.38 -10.13 -1.35
CA ARG A 57 -5.31 -11.10 -0.24
C ARG A 57 -6.70 -11.40 0.33
N ASN A 58 -7.56 -10.38 0.45
CA ASN A 58 -8.92 -10.56 0.94
C ASN A 58 -9.80 -11.28 -0.07
N PHE A 59 -9.71 -10.92 -1.36
CA PHE A 59 -10.36 -11.62 -2.46
C PHE A 59 -9.98 -13.11 -2.51
N LEU A 60 -8.73 -13.44 -2.24
CA LEU A 60 -8.25 -14.83 -2.27
C LEU A 60 -8.67 -15.67 -1.04
N ARG A 61 -9.25 -15.07 0.01
CA ARG A 61 -9.60 -15.80 1.25
C ARG A 61 -10.57 -16.97 1.04
N PRO A 62 -11.65 -16.86 0.25
CA PRO A 62 -12.58 -17.97 0.01
C PRO A 62 -11.96 -19.14 -0.75
N PHE A 63 -10.89 -18.89 -1.52
CA PHE A 63 -10.20 -19.91 -2.33
C PHE A 63 -9.07 -20.63 -1.56
N ARG A 64 -8.97 -20.46 -0.25
CA ARG A 64 -7.99 -21.22 0.55
C ARG A 64 -8.28 -22.72 0.47
N GLY A 65 -7.27 -23.49 0.09
CA GLY A 65 -7.38 -24.95 -0.04
C GLY A 65 -7.59 -25.46 -1.47
N VAL A 66 -7.80 -24.56 -2.45
CA VAL A 66 -7.79 -24.93 -3.88
C VAL A 66 -6.37 -25.25 -4.36
N ASN A 67 -6.26 -25.95 -5.49
CA ASN A 67 -4.97 -26.30 -6.07
C ASN A 67 -4.17 -25.04 -6.42
N LYS A 68 -2.92 -24.95 -5.95
CA LYS A 68 -2.04 -23.80 -6.21
C LYS A 68 -1.72 -23.59 -7.69
N LYS A 69 -1.85 -24.63 -8.53
CA LYS A 69 -1.68 -24.51 -9.99
C LYS A 69 -2.70 -23.55 -10.61
N ASP A 70 -3.88 -23.43 -10.02
CA ASP A 70 -4.96 -22.59 -10.54
C ASP A 70 -4.95 -21.18 -9.91
N LEU A 71 -4.02 -20.90 -8.99
CA LEU A 71 -3.95 -19.61 -8.28
C LEU A 71 -3.90 -18.41 -9.24
N TYR A 72 -3.16 -18.53 -10.34
CA TYR A 72 -3.02 -17.46 -11.33
C TYR A 72 -4.37 -17.09 -11.98
N GLN A 73 -5.30 -18.04 -12.12
CA GLN A 73 -6.61 -17.78 -12.69
C GLN A 73 -7.45 -16.92 -11.75
N TYR A 74 -7.39 -17.19 -10.44
CA TYR A 74 -8.06 -16.37 -9.43
C TYR A 74 -7.44 -14.97 -9.35
N VAL A 75 -6.11 -14.84 -9.45
CA VAL A 75 -5.46 -13.53 -9.52
C VAL A 75 -5.87 -12.77 -10.79
N ALA A 76 -6.03 -13.45 -11.93
CA ALA A 76 -6.39 -12.83 -13.20
C ALA A 76 -7.82 -12.26 -13.25
N ILE A 77 -8.74 -12.76 -12.42
CA ILE A 77 -10.12 -12.26 -12.32
C ILE A 77 -10.31 -11.23 -11.19
N PHE A 78 -9.24 -10.92 -10.44
CA PHE A 78 -9.31 -9.90 -9.41
C PHE A 78 -9.36 -8.51 -10.06
N GLU A 79 -10.38 -7.74 -9.70
CA GLU A 79 -10.54 -6.34 -10.11
C GLU A 79 -10.20 -5.41 -8.94
N TRP A 80 -9.35 -4.43 -9.20
CA TRP A 80 -9.06 -3.34 -8.27
C TRP A 80 -9.94 -2.14 -8.61
N GLY A 81 -10.67 -1.63 -7.62
CA GLY A 81 -11.60 -0.51 -7.74
C GLY A 81 -11.06 0.78 -7.15
#